data_AF-A0A942M8B0-F1
#
_entry.id   AF-A0A942M8B0-F1
#
_cell.length_a   1.000
_cell.length_b   1.000
_cell.length_c   1.000
_cell.angle_alpha   90.00
_cell.angle_beta   90.00
_cell.angle_gamma   90.00
#
_symmetry.space_group_name_H-M   'P 1'
#
loop_
_entity.id
_entity.type
_entity.pdbx_description
1 polymer ?
#
loop_
_entity_poly.entity_id
_entity_poly.type
_entity_poly.pdbx_seq_one_letter_code
_entity_poly.pdbx_strand_id
1 'polypeptide(L)'
;MKAYRISDSVRCRLVHERIKLICPVLILLVTMMLPVANLNASAPDVHAATYHMFILPGDGYLEVREFVLLENLGDTYSGDETIDEVGRTVIFSLPVPTQATEVEVMQSYGEIKFNEETGSLEILTPLPPGDNQIIFRYRLENAGSAVFTFPLQTVFFTRELLLLSSTETEVTSGDLNFRGVVQMTDDLFFNQYYRTNVSPGSRREISVKLPVRGSDRIRQGYSAAFHNPSHIRLWNNSPFRRMEPHAFSLAFILIPLSLLALYSRKLWQLKKEEKMQQFLSEDEKIIRNLDTKLQVIEQKLGEYEARHKAGEISESHLRVAKTALEKKKQEVENLLAAYVE
;
A
#
# COMPACT_ATOMS: atom_id res chain seq x y z
N MET A 1 -83.27 -61.34 55.83
CA MET A 1 -82.54 -60.10 55.49
C MET A 1 -81.04 -60.37 55.54
N LYS A 2 -80.36 -60.48 54.40
CA LYS A 2 -78.89 -60.62 54.32
C LYS A 2 -78.31 -59.25 53.99
N ALA A 3 -77.66 -58.62 54.96
CA ALA A 3 -76.95 -57.36 54.76
C ALA A 3 -75.58 -57.64 54.12
N TYR A 4 -75.36 -57.14 52.91
CA TYR A 4 -74.07 -57.16 52.23
C TYR A 4 -73.17 -56.08 52.82
N ARG A 5 -72.15 -56.50 53.56
CA ARG A 5 -71.09 -55.62 54.08
C ARG A 5 -70.04 -55.47 52.99
N ILE A 6 -70.08 -54.35 52.27
CA ILE A 6 -69.06 -54.01 51.26
C ILE A 6 -67.74 -53.76 52.02
N SER A 7 -66.75 -54.58 51.71
CA SER A 7 -65.41 -54.55 52.28
C SER A 7 -64.67 -53.26 51.89
N ASP A 8 -64.11 -52.58 52.89
CA ASP A 8 -63.26 -51.38 52.76
C ASP A 8 -62.00 -51.58 51.90
N SER A 9 -61.72 -52.81 51.46
CA SER A 9 -60.57 -53.13 50.60
C SER A 9 -60.67 -52.58 49.17
N VAL A 10 -61.86 -52.19 48.71
CA VAL A 10 -62.06 -51.68 47.34
C VAL A 10 -61.78 -50.18 47.23
N ARG A 11 -61.95 -49.40 48.30
CA ARG A 11 -61.69 -47.94 48.27
C ARG A 11 -60.20 -47.59 48.24
N CYS A 12 -59.32 -48.45 48.74
CA CYS A 12 -57.88 -48.15 48.80
C CYS A 12 -57.15 -48.40 47.48
N ARG A 13 -57.64 -49.31 46.61
CA ARG A 13 -57.01 -49.58 45.30
C ARG A 13 -57.26 -48.50 44.25
N LEU A 14 -58.42 -47.83 44.30
CA LEU A 14 -58.77 -46.78 43.33
C LEU A 14 -57.99 -45.47 43.51
N VAL A 15 -57.51 -45.18 44.73
CA VAL A 15 -56.68 -43.99 44.99
C VAL A 15 -55.23 -44.22 44.56
N HIS A 16 -54.73 -45.44 44.71
CA HIS A 16 -53.33 -45.77 44.40
C HIS A 16 -53.02 -45.83 42.90
N GLU A 17 -53.99 -46.21 42.05
CA GLU A 17 -53.79 -46.17 40.59
C GLU A 17 -53.91 -44.76 39.99
N ARG A 18 -54.74 -43.89 40.57
CA ARG A 18 -54.85 -42.50 40.09
C ARG A 18 -53.60 -41.66 40.38
N ILE A 19 -52.88 -41.95 41.47
CA ILE A 19 -51.63 -41.26 41.82
C ILE A 19 -50.47 -41.66 40.87
N LYS A 20 -50.48 -42.89 40.32
CA LYS A 20 -49.44 -43.36 39.39
C LYS A 20 -49.54 -42.73 37.99
N LEU A 21 -50.73 -42.29 37.56
CA LEU A 21 -50.89 -41.57 36.29
C LEU A 21 -50.70 -40.04 36.40
N ILE A 22 -50.99 -39.45 37.57
CA ILE A 22 -50.87 -37.99 37.74
C ILE A 22 -49.40 -37.57 37.85
N CYS A 23 -48.54 -38.41 38.44
CA CYS A 23 -47.13 -38.09 38.66
C CYS A 23 -46.29 -37.91 37.37
N PRO A 24 -46.33 -38.82 36.37
CA PRO A 24 -45.55 -38.63 35.14
C PRO A 24 -46.08 -37.49 34.26
N VAL A 25 -47.40 -37.25 34.26
CA VAL A 25 -48.02 -36.16 33.47
C VAL A 25 -47.66 -34.79 34.06
N LEU A 26 -47.62 -34.65 35.39
CA LEU A 26 -47.21 -33.41 36.03
C LEU A 26 -45.71 -33.11 35.80
N ILE A 27 -44.85 -34.13 35.83
CA ILE A 27 -43.41 -33.99 35.53
C ILE A 27 -43.18 -33.61 34.06
N LEU A 28 -43.96 -34.16 33.12
CA LEU A 28 -43.90 -33.79 31.70
C LEU A 28 -44.41 -32.35 31.47
N LEU A 29 -45.46 -31.93 32.18
CA LEU A 29 -46.00 -30.57 32.07
C LEU A 29 -45.05 -29.51 32.67
N VAL A 30 -44.35 -29.85 33.77
CA VAL A 30 -43.35 -28.97 34.42
C VAL A 30 -42.07 -28.88 33.58
N THR A 31 -41.66 -29.95 32.88
CA THR A 31 -40.51 -29.89 31.95
C THR A 31 -40.82 -29.13 30.65
N MET A 32 -42.07 -29.12 30.19
CA MET A 32 -42.51 -28.30 29.05
C MET A 32 -42.69 -26.80 29.40
N MET A 33 -42.76 -26.46 30.68
CA MET A 33 -42.87 -25.08 31.19
C MET A 33 -41.52 -24.51 31.66
N LEU A 34 -40.44 -25.28 31.59
CA LEU A 34 -39.11 -24.70 31.71
C LEU A 34 -38.93 -23.77 30.51
N PRO A 35 -38.68 -22.47 30.71
CA PRO A 35 -38.29 -21.62 29.62
C PRO A 35 -37.11 -22.30 28.96
N VAL A 36 -37.26 -22.68 27.70
CA VAL A 36 -36.12 -22.95 26.84
C VAL A 36 -35.42 -21.60 26.79
N ALA A 37 -34.54 -21.36 27.75
CA ALA A 37 -33.55 -20.33 27.65
C ALA A 37 -32.85 -20.70 26.35
N ASN A 38 -33.21 -19.98 25.28
CA ASN A 38 -32.43 -19.98 24.07
C ASN A 38 -31.07 -19.48 24.53
N LEU A 39 -30.19 -20.42 24.87
CA LEU A 39 -28.75 -20.26 24.84
C LEU A 39 -28.37 -20.06 23.37
N ASN A 40 -28.95 -19.03 22.75
CA ASN A 40 -28.31 -18.33 21.66
C ASN A 40 -27.16 -17.60 22.35
N ALA A 41 -26.09 -18.34 22.63
CA ALA A 41 -24.79 -17.72 22.75
C ALA A 41 -24.69 -16.86 21.50
N SER A 42 -24.73 -15.53 21.68
CA SER A 42 -24.50 -14.61 20.57
C SER A 42 -23.25 -15.11 19.88
N ALA A 43 -23.33 -15.31 18.56
CA ALA A 43 -22.13 -15.67 17.82
C ALA A 43 -21.04 -14.67 18.21
N PRO A 44 -19.81 -15.12 18.48
CA PRO A 44 -18.76 -14.22 18.94
C PRO A 44 -18.64 -13.07 17.93
N ASP A 45 -18.69 -11.83 18.44
CA ASP A 45 -18.69 -10.63 17.59
C ASP A 45 -17.41 -10.53 16.74
N VAL A 46 -16.34 -11.21 17.17
CA VAL A 46 -15.07 -11.31 16.47
C VAL A 46 -14.88 -12.67 15.81
N HIS A 47 -14.54 -12.65 14.53
CA HIS A 47 -14.16 -13.85 13.80
C HIS A 47 -13.09 -13.55 12.75
N ALA A 48 -12.37 -14.58 12.31
CA ALA A 48 -11.47 -14.46 11.18
C ALA A 48 -12.26 -14.69 9.88
N ALA A 49 -12.47 -13.63 9.10
CA ALA A 49 -13.04 -13.73 7.77
C ALA A 49 -12.17 -14.62 6.88
N THR A 50 -10.85 -14.45 7.01
CA THR A 50 -9.87 -15.20 6.22
C THR A 50 -8.57 -15.36 6.98
N TYR A 51 -8.02 -16.57 6.93
CA TYR A 51 -6.68 -16.90 7.42
C TYR A 51 -5.89 -17.48 6.26
N HIS A 52 -4.93 -16.74 5.72
CA HIS A 52 -4.01 -17.22 4.69
C HIS A 52 -2.65 -17.57 5.29
N MET A 53 -2.13 -18.74 4.96
CA MET A 53 -0.77 -19.16 5.26
C MET A 53 -0.02 -19.39 3.95
N PHE A 54 1.10 -18.71 3.76
CA PHE A 54 2.02 -18.91 2.65
C PHE A 54 3.24 -19.67 3.14
N ILE A 55 3.59 -20.75 2.46
CA ILE A 55 4.75 -21.58 2.76
C ILE A 55 5.72 -21.49 1.59
N LEU A 56 6.88 -20.88 1.85
CA LEU A 56 7.92 -20.60 0.86
C LEU A 56 9.19 -21.38 1.23
N PRO A 57 9.68 -22.26 0.36
CA PRO A 57 10.92 -22.98 0.61
C PRO A 57 12.13 -22.05 0.53
N GLY A 58 13.02 -22.13 1.51
CA GLY A 58 14.33 -21.47 1.54
C GLY A 58 15.48 -22.48 1.52
N ASP A 59 16.72 -21.99 1.56
CA ASP A 59 17.92 -22.83 1.64
C ASP A 59 18.07 -23.39 3.07
N GLY A 60 17.47 -24.55 3.33
CA GLY A 60 17.54 -25.24 4.62
C GLY A 60 16.49 -24.80 5.65
N TYR A 61 15.54 -23.96 5.24
CA TYR A 61 14.45 -23.49 6.09
C TYR A 61 13.14 -23.39 5.29
N LEU A 62 12.02 -23.27 6.00
CA LEU A 62 10.76 -22.80 5.43
C LEU A 62 10.47 -21.40 5.96
N GLU A 63 10.17 -20.47 5.07
CA GLU A 63 9.55 -19.21 5.46
C GLU A 63 8.03 -19.38 5.43
N VAL A 64 7.39 -19.11 6.56
CA VAL A 64 5.94 -19.08 6.68
C VAL A 64 5.50 -17.65 6.86
N ARG A 65 4.54 -17.21 6.04
CA ARG A 65 3.87 -15.91 6.21
C ARG A 65 2.40 -16.15 6.47
N GLU A 66 1.89 -15.49 7.49
CA GLU A 66 0.51 -15.61 7.89
C GLU A 66 -0.18 -14.26 7.78
N PHE A 67 -1.39 -14.31 7.24
CA PHE A 67 -2.26 -13.17 7.04
C PHE A 67 -3.59 -13.53 7.68
N VAL A 68 -3.99 -12.76 8.68
CA VAL A 68 -5.23 -12.94 9.42
C VAL A 68 -6.06 -11.69 9.24
N LEU A 69 -7.21 -11.84 8.56
CA LEU A 69 -8.24 -10.80 8.44
C LEU A 69 -9.33 -11.08 9.47
N LEU A 70 -9.39 -10.23 10.50
CA LEU A 70 -10.36 -10.26 11.57
C LEU A 70 -11.51 -9.30 11.25
N GLU A 71 -12.73 -9.78 11.34
CA GLU A 71 -13.97 -8.99 11.30
C GLU A 71 -14.50 -8.89 12.74
N ASN A 72 -14.61 -7.65 13.26
CA ASN A 72 -15.30 -7.36 14.51
C ASN A 72 -16.64 -6.68 14.22
N LEU A 73 -17.75 -7.40 14.42
CA LEU A 73 -19.10 -6.94 14.13
C LEU A 73 -19.75 -6.18 15.30
N GLY A 74 -19.13 -6.22 16.48
CA GLY A 74 -19.63 -5.58 17.69
C GLY A 74 -18.95 -4.24 17.96
N ASP A 75 -18.94 -3.86 19.24
CA ASP A 75 -18.13 -2.76 19.75
C ASP A 75 -16.64 -3.18 19.86
N THR A 76 -15.81 -2.33 20.44
CA THR A 76 -14.39 -2.66 20.69
C THR A 76 -14.26 -3.96 21.49
N TYR A 77 -13.52 -4.93 20.95
CA TYR A 77 -13.24 -6.20 21.62
C TYR A 77 -11.96 -6.08 22.47
N SER A 78 -12.14 -6.18 23.78
CA SER A 78 -11.05 -6.10 24.77
C SER A 78 -10.52 -7.46 25.22
N GLY A 79 -11.05 -8.57 24.66
CA GLY A 79 -10.60 -9.91 25.00
C GLY A 79 -10.93 -10.34 26.43
N ASP A 80 -10.23 -11.37 26.90
CA ASP A 80 -10.36 -11.89 28.28
C ASP A 80 -9.46 -11.15 29.30
N GLU A 81 -8.86 -10.02 28.89
CA GLU A 81 -7.99 -9.15 29.68
C GLU A 81 -6.97 -9.92 30.55
N THR A 82 -6.23 -10.85 29.95
CA THR A 82 -5.12 -11.54 30.64
C THR A 82 -3.95 -10.58 30.84
N ILE A 83 -3.25 -10.65 31.97
CA ILE A 83 -2.10 -9.77 32.26
C ILE A 83 -0.80 -10.53 31.94
N ASP A 84 0.09 -9.93 31.16
CA ASP A 84 1.42 -10.48 30.88
C ASP A 84 2.39 -10.32 32.07
N GLU A 85 3.61 -10.85 31.92
CA GLU A 85 4.65 -10.82 32.97
C GLU A 85 5.08 -9.42 33.40
N VAL A 86 4.81 -8.40 32.58
CA VAL A 86 5.20 -7.00 32.79
C VAL A 86 4.00 -6.14 33.19
N GLY A 87 2.84 -6.76 33.45
CA GLY A 87 1.64 -6.05 33.91
C GLY A 87 0.79 -5.43 32.79
N ARG A 88 0.97 -5.82 31.53
CA ARG A 88 0.20 -5.33 30.38
C ARG A 88 -0.98 -6.23 30.07
N THR A 89 -2.09 -5.63 29.66
CA THR A 89 -3.29 -6.37 29.25
C THR A 89 -3.09 -6.96 27.85
N VAL A 90 -3.12 -8.28 27.76
CA VAL A 90 -3.17 -9.08 26.54
C VAL A 90 -4.64 -9.33 26.20
N ILE A 91 -5.03 -8.89 25.01
CA ILE A 91 -6.39 -9.00 24.47
C ILE A 91 -6.62 -10.42 23.93
N PHE A 92 -5.69 -10.90 23.09
CA PHE A 92 -5.63 -12.28 22.62
C PHE A 92 -4.22 -12.60 22.12
N SER A 93 -3.94 -13.90 21.93
CA SER A 93 -2.64 -14.36 21.44
C SER A 93 -2.79 -15.24 20.21
N LEU A 94 -1.99 -14.97 19.16
CA LEU A 94 -1.89 -15.84 18.00
C LEU A 94 -0.71 -16.82 18.19
N PRO A 95 -0.95 -18.14 18.22
CA PRO A 95 0.11 -19.11 18.43
C PRO A 95 1.05 -19.16 17.22
N VAL A 96 2.35 -19.20 17.51
CA VAL A 96 3.42 -19.42 16.53
C VAL A 96 4.07 -20.78 16.86
N PRO A 97 4.50 -21.58 15.87
CA PRO A 97 5.19 -22.84 16.16
C PRO A 97 6.40 -22.61 17.07
N THR A 98 6.60 -23.45 18.09
CA THR A 98 7.69 -23.29 19.08
C THR A 98 9.09 -23.38 18.49
N GLN A 99 9.22 -23.99 17.31
CA GLN A 99 10.47 -24.08 16.54
C GLN A 99 10.68 -22.89 15.58
N ALA A 100 9.81 -21.88 15.64
CA ALA A 100 9.90 -20.71 14.80
C ALA A 100 11.07 -19.81 15.24
N THR A 101 11.86 -19.37 14.28
CA THR A 101 12.91 -18.36 14.42
C THR A 101 12.56 -17.13 13.59
N GLU A 102 13.23 -16.01 13.84
CA GLU A 102 13.05 -14.76 13.08
C GLU A 102 11.57 -14.33 12.94
N VAL A 103 10.82 -14.40 14.04
CA VAL A 103 9.41 -13.97 14.05
C VAL A 103 9.33 -12.46 13.91
N GLU A 104 8.59 -12.00 12.90
CA GLU A 104 8.47 -10.58 12.57
C GLU A 104 7.02 -10.22 12.20
N VAL A 105 6.50 -9.17 12.84
CA VAL A 105 5.21 -8.57 12.50
C VAL A 105 5.44 -7.56 11.36
N MET A 106 4.89 -7.86 10.18
CA MET A 106 5.04 -7.03 8.99
C MET A 106 3.99 -5.91 8.92
N GLN A 107 2.78 -6.21 9.41
CA GLN A 107 1.67 -5.27 9.44
C GLN A 107 0.71 -5.64 10.58
N SER A 108 0.22 -4.65 11.31
CA SER A 108 -0.78 -4.83 12.37
C SER A 108 -1.69 -3.61 12.46
N TYR A 109 -2.89 -3.80 13.03
CA TYR A 109 -3.80 -2.69 13.36
C TYR A 109 -3.45 -2.00 14.69
N GLY A 110 -2.56 -2.59 15.49
CA GLY A 110 -2.20 -2.10 16.82
C GLY A 110 -0.89 -2.70 17.33
N GLU A 111 -0.62 -2.54 18.62
CA GLU A 111 0.58 -3.06 19.28
C GLU A 111 0.50 -4.58 19.41
N ILE A 112 1.53 -5.26 18.89
CA ILE A 112 1.72 -6.70 18.97
C ILE A 112 3.14 -6.95 19.46
N LYS A 113 3.31 -7.88 20.40
CA LYS A 113 4.62 -8.32 20.87
C LYS A 113 4.74 -9.84 20.71
N PHE A 114 5.90 -10.31 20.25
CA PHE A 114 6.21 -11.73 20.32
C PHE A 114 6.69 -12.10 21.72
N ASN A 115 6.06 -13.12 22.31
CA ASN A 115 6.48 -13.73 23.57
C ASN A 115 7.18 -15.06 23.26
N GLU A 116 8.50 -15.07 23.46
CA GLU A 116 9.36 -16.24 23.20
C GLU A 116 9.06 -17.41 24.15
N GLU A 117 8.63 -17.14 25.39
CA GLU A 117 8.34 -18.19 26.38
C GLU A 117 7.07 -18.96 26.03
N THR A 118 6.04 -18.24 25.59
CA THR A 118 4.75 -18.86 25.20
C THR A 118 4.71 -19.27 23.73
N GLY A 119 5.64 -18.79 22.90
CA GLY A 119 5.64 -19.01 21.46
C GLY A 119 4.41 -18.37 20.80
N SER A 120 4.04 -17.15 21.17
CA SER A 120 2.84 -16.50 20.64
C SER A 120 3.04 -15.01 20.37
N LEU A 121 2.27 -14.49 19.41
CA LEU A 121 2.11 -13.06 19.21
C LEU A 121 0.98 -12.57 20.12
N GLU A 122 1.32 -11.78 21.12
CA GLU A 122 0.41 -11.16 22.06
C GLU A 122 -0.08 -9.82 21.50
N ILE A 123 -1.40 -9.70 21.34
CA ILE A 123 -2.04 -8.46 20.89
C ILE A 123 -2.42 -7.66 22.12
N LEU A 124 -1.90 -6.44 22.24
CA LEU A 124 -2.06 -5.58 23.42
C LEU A 124 -3.08 -4.46 23.21
N THR A 125 -3.48 -4.22 21.95
CA THR A 125 -4.45 -3.18 21.59
C THR A 125 -5.84 -3.80 21.40
N PRO A 126 -6.89 -3.28 22.08
CA PRO A 126 -8.27 -3.72 21.86
C PRO A 126 -8.63 -3.65 20.38
N LEU A 127 -9.35 -4.65 19.89
CA LEU A 127 -9.71 -4.78 18.47
C LEU A 127 -10.91 -3.86 18.17
N PRO A 128 -10.74 -2.80 17.37
CA PRO A 128 -11.85 -1.89 17.05
C PRO A 128 -12.89 -2.57 16.14
N PRO A 129 -14.12 -2.02 16.06
CA PRO A 129 -15.13 -2.49 15.10
C PRO A 129 -14.64 -2.44 13.65
N GLY A 130 -15.11 -3.38 12.83
CA GLY A 130 -14.80 -3.48 11.39
C GLY A 130 -13.68 -4.46 11.05
N ASP A 131 -13.05 -4.23 9.89
CA ASP A 131 -12.02 -5.09 9.33
C ASP A 131 -10.64 -4.72 9.87
N ASN A 132 -9.94 -5.72 10.40
CA ASN A 132 -8.63 -5.56 11.02
C ASN A 132 -7.69 -6.63 10.48
N GLN A 133 -6.42 -6.26 10.31
CA GLN A 133 -5.46 -7.11 9.63
C GLN A 133 -4.19 -7.28 10.46
N ILE A 134 -3.71 -8.52 10.49
CA ILE A 134 -2.39 -8.87 11.03
C ILE A 134 -1.65 -9.67 9.97
N ILE A 135 -0.43 -9.25 9.65
CA ILE A 135 0.51 -9.97 8.79
C ILE A 135 1.80 -10.17 9.56
N PHE A 136 2.24 -11.41 9.67
CA PHE A 136 3.51 -11.75 10.29
C PHE A 136 4.20 -12.88 9.53
N ARG A 137 5.50 -13.02 9.76
CA ARG A 137 6.31 -14.08 9.18
C ARG A 137 7.20 -14.71 10.23
N TYR A 138 7.64 -15.93 9.96
CA TYR A 138 8.65 -16.63 10.74
C TYR A 138 9.36 -17.66 9.86
N ARG A 139 10.51 -18.13 10.34
CA ARG A 139 11.26 -19.23 9.74
C ARG A 139 11.12 -20.48 10.57
N LEU A 140 11.03 -21.61 9.89
CA LEU A 140 11.18 -22.92 10.49
C LEU A 140 12.49 -23.50 9.96
N GLU A 141 13.44 -23.71 10.85
CA GLU A 141 14.67 -24.42 10.54
C GLU A 141 14.49 -25.90 10.78
N ASN A 142 15.20 -26.72 10.02
CA ASN A 142 15.19 -28.16 10.23
C ASN A 142 16.61 -28.68 10.10
N ALA A 143 17.08 -29.41 11.10
CA ALA A 143 18.45 -29.89 11.27
C ALA A 143 18.82 -31.00 10.26
N GLY A 144 18.68 -30.73 8.95
CA GLY A 144 19.01 -31.63 7.86
C GLY A 144 17.86 -32.51 7.35
N SER A 145 16.65 -32.41 7.91
CA SER A 145 15.48 -33.09 7.34
C SER A 145 14.81 -32.23 6.26
N ALA A 146 14.40 -32.88 5.17
CA ALA A 146 13.60 -32.25 4.12
C ALA A 146 12.11 -32.10 4.52
N VAL A 147 11.69 -32.66 5.66
CA VAL A 147 10.29 -32.69 6.11
C VAL A 147 10.13 -31.82 7.35
N PHE A 148 9.38 -30.73 7.21
CA PHE A 148 9.03 -29.80 8.27
C PHE A 148 7.64 -30.13 8.77
N THR A 149 7.48 -30.30 10.08
CA THR A 149 6.18 -30.56 10.69
C THR A 149 5.92 -29.54 11.78
N PHE A 150 4.80 -28.83 11.71
CA PHE A 150 4.44 -27.79 12.68
C PHE A 150 2.92 -27.71 12.90
N PRO A 151 2.47 -27.29 14.08
CA PRO A 151 1.05 -27.08 14.35
C PRO A 151 0.58 -25.75 13.77
N LEU A 152 -0.62 -25.76 13.18
CA LEU A 152 -1.42 -24.58 12.88
C LEU A 152 -2.63 -24.59 13.81
N GLN A 153 -2.84 -23.50 14.55
CA GLN A 153 -3.95 -23.36 15.47
C GLN A 153 -4.74 -22.08 15.19
N THR A 154 -6.06 -22.21 15.03
CA THR A 154 -6.97 -21.06 14.82
C THR A 154 -7.49 -20.56 16.16
N VAL A 155 -7.36 -19.26 16.43
CA VAL A 155 -7.86 -18.65 17.68
C VAL A 155 -9.36 -18.39 17.60
N PHE A 156 -9.78 -17.69 16.54
CA PHE A 156 -11.18 -17.36 16.31
C PHE A 156 -11.86 -18.36 15.36
N PHE A 157 -13.18 -18.30 15.30
CA PHE A 157 -13.93 -18.94 14.23
C PHE A 157 -13.40 -18.39 12.90
N THR A 158 -12.98 -19.28 12.01
CA THR A 158 -12.36 -18.88 10.75
C THR A 158 -13.24 -19.32 9.59
N ARG A 159 -13.81 -18.35 8.87
CA ARG A 159 -14.75 -18.60 7.76
C ARG A 159 -14.04 -19.31 6.61
N GLU A 160 -12.85 -18.84 6.24
CA GLU A 160 -11.99 -19.47 5.23
C GLU A 160 -10.55 -19.55 5.73
N LEU A 161 -10.00 -20.76 5.78
CA LEU A 161 -8.59 -21.05 5.99
C LEU A 161 -7.98 -21.48 4.66
N LEU A 162 -6.94 -20.78 4.22
CA LEU A 162 -6.21 -21.04 3.00
C LEU A 162 -4.73 -21.29 3.30
N LEU A 163 -4.19 -22.35 2.71
CA LEU A 163 -2.77 -22.62 2.70
C LEU A 163 -2.28 -22.61 1.24
N LEU A 164 -1.29 -21.78 0.99
CA LEU A 164 -0.62 -21.64 -0.31
C LEU A 164 0.82 -22.10 -0.13
N SER A 165 1.21 -23.15 -0.84
CA SER A 165 2.56 -23.70 -0.79
C SER A 165 3.19 -23.73 -2.17
N SER A 166 4.51 -23.62 -2.25
CA SER A 166 5.21 -23.75 -3.53
C SER A 166 4.82 -25.05 -4.24
N THR A 167 4.68 -24.99 -5.57
CA THR A 167 4.40 -26.18 -6.40
C THR A 167 5.49 -27.25 -6.32
N GLU A 168 6.68 -26.88 -5.84
CA GLU A 168 7.81 -27.79 -5.64
C GLU A 168 7.73 -28.58 -4.32
N THR A 169 6.83 -28.19 -3.41
CA THR A 169 6.66 -28.82 -2.09
C THR A 169 5.47 -29.78 -2.07
N GLU A 170 5.63 -30.86 -1.31
CA GLU A 170 4.53 -31.79 -1.00
C GLU A 170 3.97 -31.43 0.39
N VAL A 171 2.70 -31.03 0.46
CA VAL A 171 2.03 -30.69 1.72
C VAL A 171 1.07 -31.80 2.12
N THR A 172 1.24 -32.29 3.34
CA THR A 172 0.29 -33.16 4.02
C THR A 172 -0.34 -32.38 5.16
N SER A 173 -1.64 -32.14 5.08
CA SER A 173 -2.41 -31.46 6.11
C SER A 173 -3.69 -32.25 6.33
N GLY A 174 -3.86 -32.84 7.52
CA GLY A 174 -4.81 -33.95 7.73
C GLY A 174 -6.23 -33.71 7.21
N ASP A 175 -6.71 -32.46 7.21
CA ASP A 175 -8.11 -32.14 6.97
C ASP A 175 -8.34 -30.86 6.14
N LEU A 176 -7.31 -30.38 5.42
CA LEU A 176 -7.46 -29.38 4.36
C LEU A 176 -7.69 -30.09 3.02
N ASN A 177 -8.51 -29.49 2.18
CA ASN A 177 -8.79 -30.01 0.85
C ASN A 177 -7.87 -29.36 -0.17
N PHE A 178 -7.19 -30.15 -1.00
CA PHE A 178 -6.47 -29.62 -2.15
C PHE A 178 -7.47 -29.09 -3.18
N ARG A 179 -7.37 -27.80 -3.52
CA ARG A 179 -8.23 -27.13 -4.51
C ARG A 179 -7.63 -27.17 -5.92
N GLY A 180 -6.31 -27.17 -6.02
CA GLY A 180 -5.59 -27.12 -7.29
C GLY A 180 -4.36 -26.21 -7.23
N VAL A 181 -3.84 -25.85 -8.40
CA VAL A 181 -2.73 -24.91 -8.55
C VAL A 181 -3.31 -23.53 -8.91
N VAL A 182 -2.92 -22.50 -8.16
CA VAL A 182 -3.29 -21.11 -8.43
C VAL A 182 -2.08 -20.31 -8.90
N GLN A 183 -2.26 -19.53 -9.95
CA GLN A 183 -1.27 -18.56 -10.43
C GLN A 183 -1.49 -17.24 -9.69
N MET A 184 -0.50 -16.76 -8.94
CA MET A 184 -0.56 -15.44 -8.29
C MET A 184 0.01 -14.33 -9.18
N THR A 185 1.08 -14.63 -9.91
CA THR A 185 1.71 -13.74 -10.90
C THR A 185 2.17 -14.59 -12.10
N ASP A 186 2.62 -13.95 -13.19
CA ASP A 186 2.91 -14.61 -14.47
C ASP A 186 3.74 -15.90 -14.34
N ASP A 187 4.68 -15.95 -13.40
CA ASP A 187 5.56 -17.12 -13.18
C ASP A 187 5.43 -17.78 -11.80
N LEU A 188 4.49 -17.35 -10.96
CA LEU A 188 4.38 -17.82 -9.58
C LEU A 188 3.12 -18.65 -9.37
N PHE A 189 3.33 -19.95 -9.17
CA PHE A 189 2.27 -20.94 -8.97
C PHE A 189 2.35 -21.54 -7.56
N PHE A 190 1.18 -21.68 -6.93
CA PHE A 190 1.05 -22.27 -5.61
C PHE A 190 0.07 -23.44 -5.64
N ASN A 191 0.39 -24.51 -4.92
CA ASN A 191 -0.58 -25.50 -4.51
C ASN A 191 -1.49 -24.85 -3.46
N GLN A 192 -2.80 -24.86 -3.73
CA GLN A 192 -3.82 -24.26 -2.89
C GLN A 192 -4.56 -25.35 -2.12
N TYR A 193 -4.57 -25.22 -0.79
CA TYR A 193 -5.34 -26.04 0.13
C TYR A 193 -6.30 -25.14 0.90
N TYR A 194 -7.49 -25.65 1.21
CA TYR A 194 -8.50 -24.85 1.88
C TYR A 194 -9.38 -25.64 2.84
N ARG A 195 -9.97 -24.90 3.78
CA ARG A 195 -11.07 -25.36 4.61
C ARG A 195 -11.97 -24.19 4.99
N THR A 196 -13.27 -24.43 5.09
CA THR A 196 -14.25 -23.44 5.52
C THR A 196 -14.80 -23.77 6.90
N ASN A 197 -15.33 -22.76 7.60
CA ASN A 197 -16.04 -22.89 8.87
C ASN A 197 -15.21 -23.63 9.94
N VAL A 198 -13.97 -23.18 10.12
CA VAL A 198 -13.04 -23.75 11.08
C VAL A 198 -13.37 -23.25 12.47
N SER A 199 -13.57 -24.17 13.40
CA SER A 199 -13.90 -23.85 14.80
C SER A 199 -12.75 -23.13 15.52
N PRO A 200 -13.05 -22.21 16.44
CA PRO A 200 -12.08 -21.65 17.37
C PRO A 200 -11.30 -22.77 18.10
N GLY A 201 -10.02 -22.55 18.36
CA GLY A 201 -9.13 -23.51 19.03
C GLY A 201 -8.74 -24.75 18.21
N SER A 202 -9.19 -24.88 16.96
CA SER A 202 -8.83 -26.05 16.14
C SER A 202 -7.32 -26.09 15.90
N ARG A 203 -6.70 -27.25 16.17
CA ARG A 203 -5.28 -27.50 15.95
C ARG A 203 -5.11 -28.57 14.88
N ARG A 204 -4.23 -28.32 13.92
CA ARG A 204 -3.92 -29.23 12.81
C ARG A 204 -2.42 -29.28 12.60
N GLU A 205 -1.92 -30.47 12.31
CA GLU A 205 -0.51 -30.67 11.98
C GLU A 205 -0.33 -30.48 10.48
N ILE A 206 0.60 -29.59 10.11
CA ILE A 206 1.00 -29.34 8.73
C ILE A 206 2.38 -29.95 8.56
N SER A 207 2.51 -30.86 7.59
CA SER A 207 3.79 -31.42 7.17
C SER A 207 4.11 -30.98 5.75
N VAL A 208 5.30 -30.42 5.56
CA VAL A 208 5.77 -29.90 4.29
C VAL A 208 7.08 -30.58 3.96
N LYS A 209 7.12 -31.28 2.84
CA LYS A 209 8.29 -31.97 2.34
C LYS A 209 8.88 -31.19 1.17
N LEU A 210 10.13 -30.77 1.36
CA LEU A 210 10.95 -30.17 0.32
C LEU A 210 11.40 -31.24 -0.68
N PRO A 211 11.57 -30.88 -1.97
CA PRO A 211 12.14 -31.78 -2.94
C PRO A 211 13.60 -32.07 -2.53
N VAL A 212 13.98 -33.36 -2.53
CA VAL A 212 15.38 -33.75 -2.32
C VAL A 212 16.18 -33.21 -3.51
N ARG A 213 17.05 -32.23 -3.25
CA ARG A 213 17.93 -31.62 -4.27
C ARG A 213 18.89 -32.65 -4.84
N GLY A 214 18.47 -33.39 -5.86
CA GLY A 214 19.34 -33.92 -6.90
C GLY A 214 19.64 -32.81 -7.89
N SER A 215 20.91 -32.62 -8.21
CA SER A 215 21.51 -31.62 -9.13
C SER A 215 20.60 -31.06 -10.25
N ASP A 216 20.72 -29.74 -10.46
CA ASP A 216 20.42 -29.00 -11.70
C ASP A 216 19.03 -28.43 -11.98
N ARG A 217 18.37 -27.82 -10.99
CA ARG A 217 17.45 -26.70 -11.27
C ARG A 217 17.64 -25.53 -10.30
N ILE A 218 18.74 -24.80 -10.50
CA ILE A 218 18.75 -23.37 -10.22
C ILE A 218 17.76 -22.71 -11.21
N ARG A 219 16.57 -22.38 -10.74
CA ARG A 219 15.77 -21.26 -11.24
C ARG A 219 15.61 -20.31 -10.05
N GLN A 220 16.56 -19.41 -9.80
CA GLN A 220 16.48 -18.02 -10.26
C GLN A 220 15.03 -17.55 -10.47
N GLY A 221 14.56 -16.71 -9.55
CA GLY A 221 13.23 -16.10 -9.64
C GLY A 221 12.75 -15.30 -8.43
N TYR A 222 13.53 -15.12 -7.35
CA TYR A 222 13.25 -14.05 -6.38
C TYR A 222 13.67 -12.69 -6.97
N SER A 223 12.95 -12.22 -7.98
CA SER A 223 12.77 -10.79 -8.17
C SER A 223 11.53 -10.42 -7.38
N ALA A 224 11.67 -9.60 -6.34
CA ALA A 224 10.55 -8.96 -5.68
C ALA A 224 9.66 -8.34 -6.76
N ALA A 225 8.49 -8.94 -7.02
CA ALA A 225 7.51 -8.36 -7.92
C ALA A 225 7.02 -7.07 -7.24
N PHE A 226 7.52 -5.93 -7.71
CA PHE A 226 7.27 -4.57 -7.18
C PHE A 226 5.81 -4.10 -7.35
N HIS A 227 4.86 -5.01 -7.56
CA HIS A 227 3.46 -4.66 -7.77
C HIS A 227 2.63 -5.12 -6.56
N ASN A 228 2.34 -4.15 -5.69
CA ASN A 228 1.33 -4.34 -4.65
C ASN A 228 0.00 -4.77 -5.33
N PRO A 229 -0.64 -5.86 -4.89
CA PRO A 229 -1.89 -6.37 -5.46
C PRO A 229 -3.04 -5.35 -5.52
N SER A 230 -2.99 -4.30 -4.71
CA SER A 230 -3.94 -3.18 -4.79
C SER A 230 -3.87 -2.42 -6.13
N HIS A 231 -2.67 -2.19 -6.68
CA HIS A 231 -2.50 -1.45 -7.94
C HIS A 231 -2.94 -2.27 -9.15
N ILE A 232 -2.73 -3.59 -9.13
CA ILE A 232 -3.20 -4.50 -10.19
C ILE A 232 -4.74 -4.52 -10.22
N ARG A 233 -5.39 -4.57 -9.05
CA ARG A 233 -6.86 -4.49 -8.95
C ARG A 233 -7.39 -3.15 -9.46
N LEU A 234 -6.72 -2.05 -9.12
CA LEU A 234 -7.06 -0.71 -9.63
C LEU A 234 -6.96 -0.66 -11.17
N TRP A 235 -5.88 -1.23 -11.73
CA TRP A 235 -5.67 -1.28 -13.19
C TRP A 235 -6.76 -2.08 -13.92
N ASN A 236 -7.09 -3.27 -13.42
CA ASN A 236 -8.08 -4.17 -14.03
C ASN A 236 -9.50 -3.58 -13.99
N ASN A 237 -9.79 -2.72 -13.02
CA ASN A 237 -11.07 -2.01 -12.91
C ASN A 237 -11.09 -0.66 -13.66
N SER A 238 -9.96 -0.24 -14.24
CA SER A 238 -9.89 1.02 -14.99
C SER A 238 -10.47 0.87 -16.41
N PRO A 239 -10.94 1.97 -17.03
CA PRO A 239 -11.34 1.97 -18.44
C PRO A 239 -10.17 1.63 -19.39
N PHE A 240 -8.92 1.70 -18.91
CA PHE A 240 -7.70 1.43 -19.66
C PHE A 240 -7.21 -0.02 -19.54
N ARG A 241 -7.96 -0.92 -18.90
CA ARG A 241 -7.58 -2.33 -18.71
C ARG A 241 -7.20 -3.11 -19.98
N ARG A 242 -7.60 -2.61 -21.16
CA ARG A 242 -7.29 -3.21 -22.48
C ARG A 242 -5.93 -2.75 -23.03
N MET A 243 -5.31 -1.75 -22.43
CA MET A 243 -3.98 -1.27 -22.80
C MET A 243 -2.94 -2.01 -21.97
N GLU A 244 -1.74 -2.16 -22.53
CA GLU A 244 -0.61 -2.74 -21.82
C GLU A 244 -0.15 -1.73 -20.72
N PRO A 245 -0.06 -2.13 -19.43
CA PRO A 245 0.21 -1.21 -18.33
C PRO A 245 1.52 -0.43 -18.47
N HIS A 246 2.58 -1.08 -18.97
CA HIS A 246 3.88 -0.42 -19.13
C HIS A 246 3.81 0.66 -20.21
N ALA A 247 3.20 0.37 -21.36
CA ALA A 247 2.98 1.31 -22.45
C ALA A 247 2.12 2.50 -22.00
N PHE A 248 1.09 2.26 -21.19
CA PHE A 248 0.29 3.35 -20.62
C PHE A 248 1.11 4.23 -19.68
N SER A 249 1.89 3.64 -18.77
CA SER A 249 2.72 4.39 -17.84
C SER A 249 3.79 5.21 -18.56
N LEU A 250 4.38 4.64 -19.62
CA LEU A 250 5.33 5.33 -20.49
C LEU A 250 4.67 6.53 -21.18
N ALA A 251 3.46 6.36 -21.73
CA ALA A 251 2.72 7.46 -22.34
C ALA A 251 2.42 8.58 -21.33
N PHE A 252 2.05 8.22 -20.10
CA PHE A 252 1.74 9.17 -19.04
C PHE A 252 2.95 10.00 -18.59
N ILE A 253 4.17 9.46 -18.74
CA ILE A 253 5.42 10.18 -18.48
C ILE A 253 5.86 11.00 -19.70
N LEU A 254 5.80 10.41 -20.89
CA LEU A 254 6.32 11.05 -22.11
C LEU A 254 5.47 12.24 -22.57
N ILE A 255 4.15 12.21 -22.41
CA ILE A 255 3.26 13.32 -22.80
C ILE A 255 3.58 14.62 -22.03
N PRO A 256 3.59 14.66 -20.69
CA PRO A 256 3.90 15.89 -19.96
C PRO A 256 5.34 16.34 -20.19
N LEU A 257 6.31 15.43 -20.32
CA LEU A 257 7.69 15.79 -20.67
C LEU A 257 7.77 16.44 -22.06
N SER A 258 7.03 15.92 -23.04
CA SER A 258 6.96 16.49 -24.39
C SER A 258 6.32 17.88 -24.39
N LEU A 259 5.24 18.07 -23.62
CA LEU A 259 4.62 19.38 -23.45
C LEU A 259 5.56 20.38 -22.77
N LEU A 260 6.29 19.94 -21.74
CA LEU A 260 7.29 20.76 -21.06
C LEU A 260 8.46 21.13 -21.99
N ALA A 261 8.90 20.21 -22.85
CA ALA A 261 9.94 20.46 -23.84
C ALA A 261 9.47 21.46 -24.92
N LEU A 262 8.24 21.34 -25.40
CA LEU A 262 7.65 22.30 -26.34
C LEU A 262 7.49 23.68 -25.69
N TYR A 263 7.05 23.72 -24.44
CA TYR A 263 6.90 24.96 -23.67
C TYR A 263 8.24 25.64 -23.42
N SER A 264 9.26 24.90 -22.98
CA SER A 264 10.60 25.44 -22.73
C SER A 264 11.24 25.94 -24.03
N ARG A 265 11.07 25.22 -25.14
CA ARG A 265 11.51 25.67 -26.48
C ARG A 265 10.86 27.00 -26.86
N LYS A 266 9.55 27.15 -26.65
CA LYS A 266 8.84 28.42 -26.91
C LYS A 266 9.38 29.56 -26.04
N LEU A 267 9.60 29.32 -24.74
CA LEU A 267 10.20 30.32 -23.85
C LEU A 267 11.61 30.73 -24.28
N TRP A 268 12.41 29.78 -24.77
CA TRP A 268 13.75 30.08 -25.29
C TRP A 268 13.71 30.93 -26.56
N GLN A 269 12.75 30.69 -27.45
CA GLN A 269 12.55 31.51 -28.64
C GLN A 269 12.17 32.94 -28.25
N LEU A 270 11.23 33.12 -27.32
CA LEU A 270 10.83 34.45 -26.84
C LEU A 270 12.01 35.20 -26.20
N LYS A 271 12.79 34.55 -25.34
CA LYS A 271 13.99 35.17 -24.76
C LYS A 271 15.05 35.53 -25.81
N LYS A 272 15.16 34.74 -26.88
CA LYS A 272 16.06 35.05 -28.00
C LYS A 272 15.57 36.26 -28.78
N GLU A 273 14.27 36.36 -29.03
CA GLU A 273 13.64 37.51 -29.67
C GLU A 273 13.79 38.78 -28.82
N GLU A 274 13.55 38.71 -27.51
CA GLU A 274 13.77 39.83 -26.57
C GLU A 274 15.23 40.29 -26.58
N LYS A 275 16.20 39.37 -26.49
CA LYS A 275 17.62 39.71 -26.58
C LYS A 275 18.00 40.33 -27.91
N MET A 276 17.41 39.86 -29.00
CA MET A 276 17.66 40.40 -30.34
C MET A 276 17.03 41.79 -30.51
N GLN A 277 15.83 42.01 -29.98
CA GLN A 277 15.21 43.33 -29.92
C GLN A 277 16.00 44.29 -29.02
N GLN A 278 16.51 43.81 -27.89
CA GLN A 278 17.37 44.60 -27.01
C GLN A 278 18.66 45.00 -27.72
N PHE A 279 19.30 44.07 -28.43
CA PHE A 279 20.48 44.34 -29.24
C PHE A 279 20.20 45.39 -30.33
N LEU A 280 19.12 45.20 -31.10
CA LEU A 280 18.68 46.19 -32.11
C LEU A 280 18.39 47.56 -31.48
N SER A 281 17.82 47.60 -30.28
CA SER A 281 17.54 48.86 -29.57
C SER A 281 18.80 49.58 -29.10
N GLU A 282 19.87 48.84 -28.76
CA GLU A 282 21.17 49.42 -28.40
C GLU A 282 21.90 49.97 -29.63
N ASP A 283 21.89 49.23 -30.74
CA ASP A 283 22.42 49.71 -32.03
C ASP A 283 21.67 50.97 -32.50
N GLU A 284 20.34 50.98 -32.38
CA GLU A 284 19.53 52.14 -32.71
C GLU A 284 19.85 53.36 -31.82
N LYS A 285 20.12 53.15 -30.53
CA LYS A 285 20.59 54.22 -29.64
C LYS A 285 21.96 54.76 -30.05
N ILE A 286 22.88 53.88 -30.46
CA ILE A 286 24.21 54.27 -30.94
C ILE A 286 24.07 55.13 -32.21
N ILE A 287 23.27 54.68 -33.17
CA ILE A 287 22.99 55.42 -34.41
C ILE A 287 22.39 56.80 -34.12
N ARG A 288 21.36 56.89 -33.25
CA ARG A 288 20.76 58.19 -32.86
C ARG A 288 21.77 59.12 -32.18
N ASN A 289 22.65 58.59 -31.33
CA ASN A 289 23.69 59.37 -30.66
C ASN A 289 24.71 59.93 -31.66
N LEU A 290 25.15 59.11 -32.62
CA LEU A 290 26.07 59.53 -33.69
C LEU A 290 25.42 60.61 -34.57
N ASP A 291 24.16 60.45 -34.95
CA ASP A 291 23.40 61.46 -35.71
C ASP A 291 23.29 62.77 -34.94
N THR A 292 22.95 62.71 -33.64
CA THR A 292 22.90 63.90 -32.78
C THR A 292 24.27 64.60 -32.70
N LYS A 293 25.37 63.84 -32.59
CA LYS A 293 26.73 64.39 -32.59
C LYS A 293 27.05 65.10 -33.91
N LEU A 294 26.61 64.53 -35.04
CA LEU A 294 26.80 65.12 -36.37
C LEU A 294 26.06 66.46 -36.47
N GLN A 295 24.79 66.52 -36.06
CA GLN A 295 24.00 67.75 -36.02
C GLN A 295 24.66 68.83 -35.13
N VAL A 296 25.17 68.46 -33.96
CA VAL A 296 25.89 69.40 -33.07
C VAL A 296 27.18 69.93 -33.72
N ILE A 297 27.91 69.10 -34.46
CA ILE A 297 29.12 69.54 -35.18
C ILE A 297 28.74 70.52 -36.30
N GLU A 298 27.69 70.23 -37.07
CA GLU A 298 27.19 71.11 -38.14
C GLU A 298 26.69 72.46 -37.60
N GLN A 299 25.95 72.43 -36.49
CA GLN A 299 25.53 73.66 -35.81
C GLN A 299 26.75 74.50 -35.39
N LYS A 300 27.76 73.88 -34.77
CA LYS A 300 28.99 74.59 -34.37
C LYS A 300 29.73 75.18 -35.56
N LEU A 301 29.84 74.45 -36.67
CA LEU A 301 30.42 74.99 -37.90
C LEU A 301 29.67 76.25 -38.35
N GLY A 302 28.34 76.22 -38.36
CA GLY A 302 27.50 77.38 -38.68
C GLY A 302 27.70 78.56 -37.72
N GLU A 303 27.80 78.29 -36.41
CA GLU A 303 28.08 79.31 -35.38
C GLU A 303 29.44 79.99 -35.60
N TYR A 304 30.50 79.21 -35.86
CA TYR A 304 31.82 79.78 -36.15
C TYR A 304 31.81 80.64 -37.42
N GLU A 305 31.11 80.22 -38.47
CA GLU A 305 30.97 81.00 -39.70
C GLU A 305 30.17 82.31 -39.46
N ALA A 306 29.11 82.26 -38.65
CA ALA A 306 28.34 83.43 -38.28
C ALA A 306 29.17 84.44 -37.45
N ARG A 307 29.92 83.96 -36.46
CA ARG A 307 30.80 84.81 -35.63
C ARG A 307 31.93 85.46 -36.42
N HIS A 308 32.47 84.76 -37.41
CA HIS A 308 33.44 85.35 -38.34
C HIS A 308 32.81 86.46 -39.19
N LYS A 309 31.60 86.24 -39.74
CA LYS A 309 30.86 87.27 -40.49
C LYS A 309 30.55 88.51 -39.63
N ALA A 310 30.33 88.32 -38.34
CA ALA A 310 30.13 89.39 -37.37
C ALA A 310 31.44 90.11 -36.96
N GLY A 311 32.61 89.63 -37.39
CA GLY A 311 33.92 90.19 -37.04
C GLY A 311 34.41 89.84 -35.63
N GLU A 312 33.76 88.90 -34.93
CA GLU A 312 34.10 88.52 -33.56
C GLU A 312 35.35 87.63 -33.45
N ILE A 313 35.69 86.92 -34.52
CA ILE A 313 36.85 86.01 -34.58
C ILE A 313 37.67 86.29 -35.84
N SER A 314 38.99 86.14 -35.75
CA SER A 314 39.87 86.29 -36.91
C SER A 314 39.75 85.11 -37.89
N GLU A 315 40.10 85.35 -39.14
CA GLU A 315 40.14 84.32 -40.19
C GLU A 315 41.04 83.13 -39.81
N SER A 316 42.16 83.39 -39.12
CA SER A 316 43.06 82.34 -38.62
C SER A 316 42.38 81.44 -37.59
N HIS A 317 41.60 82.01 -36.67
CA HIS A 317 40.84 81.25 -35.69
C HIS A 317 39.72 80.42 -36.34
N LEU A 318 39.02 80.99 -37.33
CA LEU A 318 38.03 80.25 -38.11
C LEU A 318 38.65 79.05 -38.83
N ARG A 319 39.80 79.24 -39.50
CA ARG A 319 40.46 78.16 -40.26
C ARG A 319 40.89 76.99 -39.36
N VAL A 320 41.44 77.28 -38.18
CA VAL A 320 41.83 76.25 -37.22
C VAL A 320 40.60 75.54 -36.63
N ALA A 321 39.55 76.28 -36.27
CA ALA A 321 38.33 75.68 -35.73
C ALA A 321 37.59 74.81 -36.76
N LYS A 322 37.50 75.29 -38.01
CA LYS A 322 36.84 74.60 -39.13
C LYS A 322 37.53 73.28 -39.45
N THR A 323 38.85 73.30 -39.65
CA THR A 323 39.63 72.08 -39.93
C THR A 323 39.53 71.04 -38.81
N ALA A 324 39.52 71.48 -37.54
CA ALA A 324 39.35 70.58 -36.40
C ALA A 324 37.94 69.96 -36.33
N LEU A 325 36.89 70.74 -36.64
CA LEU A 325 35.51 70.26 -36.64
C LEU A 325 35.20 69.37 -37.85
N GLU A 326 35.70 69.69 -39.03
CA GLU A 326 35.59 68.85 -40.23
C GLU A 326 36.24 67.48 -40.02
N LYS A 327 37.41 67.44 -39.38
CA LYS A 327 38.06 66.17 -39.01
C LYS A 327 37.17 65.34 -38.07
N LYS A 328 36.56 65.97 -37.07
CA LYS A 328 35.62 65.29 -36.15
C LYS A 328 34.34 64.84 -36.86
N LYS A 329 33.84 65.63 -37.81
CA LYS A 329 32.68 65.27 -38.63
C LYS A 329 32.97 63.98 -39.41
N GLN A 330 34.10 63.93 -40.12
CA GLN A 330 34.51 62.76 -40.87
C GLN A 330 34.67 61.52 -39.99
N GLU A 331 35.22 61.67 -38.78
CA GLU A 331 35.35 60.56 -37.83
C GLU A 331 33.98 60.00 -37.41
N VAL A 332 33.01 60.88 -37.10
CA VAL A 332 31.65 60.48 -36.75
C VAL A 332 30.92 59.86 -37.94
N GLU A 333 31.09 60.39 -39.16
CA GLU A 333 30.52 59.83 -40.39
C GLU A 333 31.08 58.44 -40.71
N ASN A 334 32.39 58.24 -40.55
CA ASN A 334 33.01 56.93 -40.74
C ASN A 334 32.50 55.92 -39.71
N LEU A 335 32.34 56.34 -38.46
CA LEU A 335 31.73 55.50 -37.43
C LEU A 335 30.29 55.17 -37.79
N LEU A 336 29.49 56.15 -38.22
CA LEU A 336 28.10 55.93 -38.63
C LEU A 336 28.01 54.96 -39.83
N ALA A 337 28.86 55.14 -40.85
CA ALA A 337 28.94 54.25 -42.00
C ALA A 337 29.27 52.81 -41.59
N ALA A 338 30.20 52.62 -40.65
CA ALA A 338 30.55 51.30 -40.12
C ALA A 338 29.42 50.61 -39.32
N TYR A 339 28.40 51.34 -38.88
CA TYR A 339 27.20 50.78 -38.24
C TYR A 339 26.02 50.56 -39.21
N VAL A 340 26.11 51.11 -40.44
CA VAL A 340 25.06 51.02 -41.46
C VAL A 340 25.38 49.97 -42.53
N GLU A 341 26.66 49.69 -42.78
CA GLU A 341 27.14 48.53 -43.56
C GLU A 341 26.99 47.21 -42.78
#